data_AF-A0A9E3GPX3-F1
#
_entry.id   AF-A0A9E3GPX3-F1
#
_cell.length_a   1.000
_cell.length_b   1.000
_cell.length_c   1.000
_cell.angle_alpha   90.00
_cell.angle_beta   90.00
_cell.angle_gamma   90.00
#
_symmetry.space_group_name_H-M   'P 1'
#
loop_
_entity.id
_entity.type
_entity.pdbx_description
1 polymer ?
#
loop_
_entity_poly.entity_id
_entity_poly.type
_entity_poly.pdbx_seq_one_letter_code
_entity_poly.pdbx_strand_id
1 'polypeptide(L)'
;MPDRRHDDKSLPNLATDLWDLVRAYAKQETIEPVKGLGRFVAFGVAGSVLLGVGAVLLVLALLRALQTETATFFDGNWSFAPYLLTLVVCAGVIGAAVSALRRKGTKP
;
A
#
# COMPACT_ATOMS: atom_id res chain seq x y z
N MET A 1 41.19 -19.42 54.36
CA MET A 1 40.66 -18.05 54.25
C MET A 1 40.04 -17.91 52.86
N PRO A 2 38.71 -17.84 52.69
CA PRO A 2 38.11 -17.61 51.38
C PRO A 2 38.24 -16.13 50.99
N ASP A 3 39.10 -15.87 50.00
CA ASP A 3 39.28 -14.58 49.34
C ASP A 3 38.02 -14.27 48.52
N ARG A 4 37.14 -13.41 49.05
CA ARG A 4 35.99 -12.87 48.32
C ARG A 4 36.46 -11.68 47.48
N ARG A 5 37.07 -11.94 46.34
CA ARG A 5 37.10 -10.94 45.27
C ARG A 5 35.75 -10.96 44.57
N HIS A 6 34.84 -10.17 45.11
CA HIS A 6 33.74 -9.65 44.32
C HIS A 6 34.39 -8.86 43.18
N ASP A 7 34.35 -9.44 41.99
CA ASP A 7 34.71 -8.76 40.75
C ASP A 7 33.71 -7.62 40.56
N ASP A 8 34.07 -6.46 41.10
CA ASP A 8 33.42 -5.18 40.87
C ASP A 8 33.63 -4.84 39.39
N LYS A 9 32.76 -5.40 38.52
CA LYS A 9 32.60 -4.89 37.16
C LYS A 9 32.39 -3.40 37.30
N SER A 10 33.43 -2.64 36.95
CA SER A 10 33.51 -1.20 37.15
C SER A 10 32.19 -0.58 36.70
N LEU A 11 31.63 0.34 37.51
CA LEU A 11 30.35 1.00 37.21
C LEU A 11 30.19 1.48 35.75
N PRO A 12 31.26 1.94 35.06
CA PRO A 12 31.22 2.22 33.63
C PRO A 12 30.89 1.00 32.75
N ASN A 13 31.49 -0.17 33.02
CA ASN A 13 31.22 -1.40 32.29
C ASN A 13 29.78 -1.88 32.52
N LEU A 14 29.25 -1.73 33.74
CA LEU A 14 27.86 -2.10 34.03
C LEU A 14 26.87 -1.21 33.26
N ALA A 15 27.13 0.10 33.19
CA ALA A 15 26.30 1.03 32.43
C ALA A 15 26.33 0.73 30.93
N THR A 16 27.48 0.33 30.41
CA THR A 16 27.65 -0.05 29.00
C THR A 16 26.91 -1.35 28.68
N ASP A 17 27.02 -2.36 29.56
CA ASP A 17 26.30 -3.63 29.44
C ASP A 17 24.78 -3.44 29.48
N LEU A 18 24.27 -2.55 30.36
CA LEU A 18 22.83 -2.27 30.44
C LEU A 18 22.34 -1.51 29.21
N TRP A 19 23.15 -0.57 28.71
CA TRP A 19 22.85 0.15 27.49
C TRP A 19 22.80 -0.79 26.28
N ASP A 20 23.74 -1.72 26.17
CA ASP A 20 23.74 -2.71 25.10
C ASP A 20 22.56 -3.68 25.20
N LEU A 21 22.13 -4.06 26.41
CA LEU A 21 20.91 -4.85 26.61
C LEU A 21 19.66 -4.10 26.16
N VAL A 22 19.49 -2.84 26.57
CA VAL A 22 18.34 -2.01 26.18
C VAL A 22 18.33 -1.80 24.67
N ARG A 23 19.50 -1.53 24.07
CA ARG A 23 19.65 -1.38 22.63
C ARG A 23 19.32 -2.68 21.90
N ALA A 24 19.80 -3.82 22.37
CA ALA A 24 19.51 -5.12 21.79
C ALA A 24 18.01 -5.42 21.85
N TYR A 25 17.37 -5.16 22.99
CA TYR A 25 15.93 -5.36 23.18
C TYR A 25 15.10 -4.45 22.28
N ALA A 26 15.39 -3.15 22.25
CA ALA A 26 14.74 -2.20 21.36
C ALA A 26 14.88 -2.62 19.89
N LYS A 27 16.04 -3.16 19.51
CA LYS A 27 16.28 -3.66 18.14
C LYS A 27 15.53 -4.97 17.86
N GLN A 28 15.37 -5.83 18.85
CA GLN A 28 14.67 -7.11 18.71
C GLN A 28 13.15 -6.90 18.64
N GLU A 29 12.62 -6.04 19.50
CA GLU A 29 11.20 -5.68 19.53
C GLU A 29 10.78 -4.85 18.30
N THR A 30 11.70 -4.14 17.63
CA THR A 30 11.38 -3.30 16.44
C THR A 30 11.65 -3.97 15.10
N ILE A 31 12.64 -4.86 14.99
CA ILE A 31 12.95 -5.51 13.71
C ILE A 31 11.83 -6.48 13.29
N GLU A 32 11.24 -7.20 14.23
CA GLU A 32 10.15 -8.14 13.96
C GLU A 32 8.89 -7.45 13.39
N PRO A 33 8.39 -6.33 13.96
CA PRO A 33 7.28 -5.59 13.37
C PRO A 33 7.64 -4.91 12.05
N VAL A 34 8.87 -4.38 11.89
CA VAL A 34 9.30 -3.74 10.63
C VAL A 34 9.34 -4.75 9.48
N LYS A 35 9.77 -5.98 9.73
CA LYS A 35 9.76 -7.06 8.72
C LYS A 35 8.33 -7.43 8.28
N GLY A 36 7.37 -7.41 9.22
CA GLY A 36 5.94 -7.60 8.93
C GLY A 36 5.35 -6.46 8.09
N LEU A 37 5.66 -5.21 8.44
CA LEU A 37 5.25 -4.01 7.69
C LEU A 37 5.80 -4.01 6.27
N GLY A 38 7.07 -4.37 6.08
CA GLY A 38 7.69 -4.44 4.75
C GLY A 38 6.95 -5.38 3.81
N ARG A 39 6.53 -6.56 4.29
CA ARG A 39 5.73 -7.52 3.52
C ARG A 39 4.35 -6.98 3.17
N PHE A 40 3.67 -6.36 4.14
CA PHE A 40 2.35 -5.77 3.93
C PHE A 40 2.38 -4.65 2.88
N VAL A 41 3.35 -3.75 2.97
CA VAL A 41 3.53 -2.67 2.00
C VAL A 41 3.88 -3.23 0.63
N ALA A 42 4.75 -4.25 0.54
CA ALA A 42 5.09 -4.89 -0.72
C ALA A 42 3.85 -5.51 -1.41
N PHE A 43 3.00 -6.23 -0.66
CA PHE A 43 1.74 -6.76 -1.20
C PHE A 43 0.74 -5.65 -1.53
N GLY A 44 0.69 -4.56 -0.75
CA GLY A 44 -0.14 -3.40 -1.04
C GLY A 44 0.25 -2.71 -2.34
N VAL A 45 1.56 -2.50 -2.56
CA VAL A 45 2.09 -1.92 -3.80
C VAL A 45 1.83 -2.85 -4.98
N ALA A 46 2.18 -4.13 -4.87
CA ALA A 46 1.92 -5.10 -5.93
C ALA A 46 0.43 -5.18 -6.31
N GLY A 47 -0.45 -5.22 -5.31
CA GLY A 47 -1.90 -5.20 -5.52
C GLY A 47 -2.37 -3.91 -6.17
N SER A 48 -1.86 -2.75 -5.75
CA SER A 48 -2.23 -1.46 -6.34
C SER A 48 -1.84 -1.35 -7.83
N VAL A 49 -0.66 -1.86 -8.19
CA VAL A 49 -0.20 -1.92 -9.58
C VAL A 49 -1.10 -2.83 -10.40
N LEU A 50 -1.39 -4.03 -9.89
CA LEU A 50 -2.24 -4.99 -10.59
C LEU A 50 -3.66 -4.46 -10.81
N LEU A 51 -4.25 -3.83 -9.79
CA LEU A 51 -5.57 -3.19 -9.90
C LEU A 51 -5.54 -1.99 -10.84
N GLY A 52 -4.50 -1.16 -10.80
CA GLY A 52 -4.34 -0.02 -11.70
C GLY A 52 -4.28 -0.46 -13.17
N VAL A 53 -3.44 -1.47 -13.47
CA VAL A 53 -3.34 -2.05 -14.82
C VAL A 53 -4.66 -2.65 -15.26
N GLY A 54 -5.31 -3.45 -14.39
CA GLY A 54 -6.61 -4.05 -14.69
C GLY A 54 -7.69 -3.00 -14.99
N ALA A 55 -7.74 -1.91 -14.21
CA ALA A 55 -8.68 -0.82 -14.43
C ALA A 55 -8.47 -0.15 -15.79
N VAL A 56 -7.21 0.13 -16.18
CA VAL A 56 -6.89 0.70 -17.50
C VAL A 56 -7.33 -0.24 -18.62
N LEU A 57 -7.02 -1.53 -18.51
CA LEU A 57 -7.43 -2.51 -19.52
C LEU A 57 -8.95 -2.62 -19.65
N LEU A 58 -9.69 -2.57 -18.53
CA LEU A 58 -11.16 -2.59 -18.56
C LEU A 58 -11.74 -1.34 -19.23
N VAL A 59 -11.19 -0.16 -18.96
CA VAL A 59 -11.61 1.09 -19.62
C VAL A 59 -11.35 1.02 -21.13
N LEU A 60 -10.19 0.53 -21.54
CA LEU A 60 -9.87 0.34 -22.96
C LEU A 60 -10.78 -0.70 -23.63
N ALA A 61 -11.07 -1.81 -22.94
CA ALA A 61 -12.00 -2.83 -23.43
C ALA A 61 -13.41 -2.27 -23.61
N LEU A 62 -13.90 -1.48 -22.64
CA LEU A 62 -15.19 -0.82 -22.71
C LEU A 62 -15.25 0.17 -23.88
N LEU A 63 -14.26 1.04 -24.01
CA LEU A 63 -14.18 2.00 -25.12
C LEU A 63 -14.19 1.26 -26.45
N ARG A 64 -13.43 0.16 -26.56
CA ARG A 64 -13.35 -0.63 -27.78
C ARG A 64 -14.67 -1.34 -28.08
N ALA A 65 -15.35 -1.88 -27.08
CA ALA A 65 -16.68 -2.48 -27.25
C ALA A 65 -17.70 -1.44 -27.74
N LEU A 66 -17.75 -0.27 -27.10
CA LEU A 66 -18.63 0.83 -27.51
C LEU A 66 -18.33 1.33 -28.92
N GLN A 67 -17.06 1.46 -29.28
CA GLN A 67 -16.67 1.82 -30.63
C GLN A 67 -17.02 0.73 -31.65
N THR A 68 -16.89 -0.55 -31.32
CA THR A 68 -17.16 -1.66 -32.24
C THR A 68 -18.66 -1.82 -32.51
N GLU A 69 -19.47 -1.82 -31.45
CA GLU A 69 -20.93 -2.01 -31.56
C GLU A 69 -21.65 -0.77 -32.08
N THR A 70 -21.08 0.43 -31.87
CA THR A 70 -21.72 1.70 -32.23
C THR A 70 -21.05 2.42 -33.40
N ALA A 71 -20.06 1.79 -34.04
CA ALA A 71 -19.37 2.32 -35.23
C ALA A 71 -20.33 2.67 -36.36
N THR A 72 -21.41 1.91 -36.54
CA THR A 72 -22.39 2.12 -37.62
C THR A 72 -23.49 3.12 -37.26
N PHE A 73 -23.74 3.35 -35.97
CA PHE A 73 -24.80 4.24 -35.48
C PHE A 73 -24.32 5.65 -35.12
N PHE A 74 -23.04 5.80 -34.74
CA PHE A 74 -22.42 7.09 -34.37
C PHE A 74 -21.32 7.52 -35.34
N ASP A 75 -21.50 7.28 -36.64
CA ASP A 75 -20.55 7.72 -37.65
C ASP A 75 -20.71 9.23 -37.94
N GLY A 76 -19.59 9.91 -38.24
CA GLY A 76 -19.56 11.37 -38.48
C GLY A 76 -19.62 12.24 -37.21
N ASN A 77 -20.62 13.15 -37.12
CA ASN A 77 -20.68 14.20 -36.09
C ASN A 77 -20.93 13.69 -34.67
N TRP A 78 -21.32 12.42 -34.47
CA TRP A 78 -21.59 11.81 -33.17
C TRP A 78 -20.46 10.90 -32.65
N SER A 79 -19.32 10.85 -33.34
CA SER A 79 -18.15 10.05 -32.98
C SER A 79 -17.54 10.40 -31.61
N PHE A 80 -17.92 11.54 -31.00
CA PHE A 80 -17.48 11.95 -29.67
C PHE A 80 -18.22 11.23 -28.52
N ALA A 81 -19.41 10.67 -28.77
CA ALA A 81 -20.27 10.07 -27.75
C ALA A 81 -19.62 8.89 -27.01
N PRO A 82 -18.93 7.93 -27.67
CA PRO A 82 -18.25 6.82 -27.00
C PRO A 82 -17.17 7.29 -26.02
N TYR A 83 -16.45 8.36 -26.37
CA TYR A 83 -15.40 8.94 -25.53
C TYR A 83 -15.99 9.64 -24.30
N LEU A 84 -17.09 10.39 -24.48
CA LEU A 84 -17.79 11.05 -23.38
C LEU A 84 -18.33 10.02 -22.37
N LEU A 85 -18.95 8.93 -22.85
CA LEU A 85 -19.46 7.86 -22.00
C LEU A 85 -18.33 7.19 -21.21
N THR A 86 -17.22 6.88 -21.88
CA THR A 86 -16.03 6.29 -21.25
C THR A 86 -15.45 7.22 -20.19
N LEU A 87 -15.46 8.54 -20.42
CA LEU A 87 -15.04 9.55 -19.45
C LEU A 87 -15.93 9.56 -18.20
N VAL A 88 -17.25 9.43 -18.37
CA VAL A 88 -18.19 9.31 -17.23
C VAL A 88 -17.92 8.05 -16.43
N VAL A 89 -17.64 6.91 -17.09
CA VAL A 89 -17.28 5.66 -16.40
C VAL A 89 -15.97 5.82 -15.61
N CYS A 90 -14.94 6.43 -16.20
CA CYS A 90 -13.70 6.76 -15.48
C CYS A 90 -13.96 7.62 -14.24
N ALA A 91 -14.77 8.67 -14.38
CA ALA A 91 -15.16 9.52 -13.24
C ALA A 91 -15.90 8.73 -12.15
N GLY A 92 -16.77 7.80 -12.54
CA GLY A 92 -17.47 6.89 -11.64
C GLY A 92 -16.51 5.95 -10.89
N VAL A 93 -15.54 5.35 -11.59
CA VAL A 93 -14.52 4.49 -10.98
C VAL A 93 -13.65 5.27 -9.99
N ILE A 94 -13.21 6.48 -10.35
CA ILE A 94 -12.46 7.36 -9.45
C ILE A 94 -13.31 7.72 -8.22
N GLY A 95 -14.57 8.12 -8.42
CA GLY A 95 -15.50 8.42 -7.34
C GLY A 95 -15.72 7.23 -6.41
N ALA A 96 -15.88 6.03 -6.96
CA ALA A 96 -16.00 4.79 -6.21
C ALA A 96 -14.74 4.50 -5.39
N ALA A 97 -13.54 4.63 -5.99
CA ALA A 97 -12.26 4.45 -5.31
C ALA A 97 -12.08 5.45 -4.15
N VAL A 98 -12.37 6.74 -4.39
CA VAL A 98 -12.36 7.77 -3.34
C VAL A 98 -13.36 7.46 -2.23
N SER A 99 -14.57 7.00 -2.59
CA SER A 99 -15.58 6.62 -1.59
C SER A 99 -15.15 5.41 -0.75
N ALA A 100 -14.49 4.42 -1.37
CA ALA A 100 -13.98 3.24 -0.69
C ALA A 100 -12.87 3.59 0.30
N LEU A 101 -12.00 4.55 -0.06
CA LEU A 101 -11.00 5.12 0.85
C LEU A 101 -11.66 5.83 2.04
N ARG A 102 -12.70 6.64 1.79
CA ARG A 102 -13.43 7.38 2.84
C ARG A 102 -14.15 6.48 3.83
N ARG A 103 -14.79 5.39 3.37
CA ARG A 103 -15.50 4.42 4.24
C ARG A 103 -14.59 3.72 5.25
N LYS A 104 -13.29 3.64 4.97
CA LYS A 104 -12.31 2.98 5.86
C LYS A 104 -11.94 3.83 7.07
N GLY A 105 -12.17 5.16 7.03
CA GLY A 105 -11.93 6.08 8.15
C GLY A 105 -13.11 6.22 9.14
N THR A 106 -14.28 5.66 8.81
CA THR A 106 -15.52 5.76 9.60
C THR A 106 -15.87 4.46 10.32
N LYS A 107 -14.89 3.83 10.99
CA LYS A 107 -15.18 2.80 11.98
C LYS A 107 -14.86 3.36 13.37
N PRO A 108 -15.83 3.41 14.31
CA PRO A 108 -15.55 3.70 15.72
C PRO A 108 -14.69 2.60 16.35
#